data_AF-A0A2J7QCY2-F1
#
_entry.id   AF-A0A2J7QCY2-F1
#
_cell.length_a   1.000
_cell.length_b   1.000
_cell.length_c   1.000
_cell.angle_alpha   90.00
_cell.angle_beta   90.00
_cell.angle_gamma   90.00
#
_symmetry.space_group_name_H-M   'P 1'
#
loop_
_entity.id
_entity.type
_entity.pdbx_description
1 polymer ?
#
loop_
_entity_poly.entity_id
_entity_poly.type
_entity_poly.pdbx_seq_one_letter_code
_entity_poly.pdbx_strand_id
1 'polypeptide(L)'
;VKRVEFISDTIAYIILKGHWCDIVMNVHAPTENKSNDIKDRFYEELEHLFDKFPKYPMKILLGDFNAKVGREDIFKPMIGNERLHEISNDNGVRVINFVTSKNFTKLAVSRQTTHRFHTERFNLKKINEVEGKEQYCVEISNRFAAMENLETEVDVNKAWETVRENIKMSAKESLCYYEPKKHKPWFDEGCSNY
;
A
#
# COMPACT_ATOMS: atom_id res chain seq x y z
N VAL A 1 -8.10 -2.25 15.24
CA VAL A 1 -7.05 -1.31 14.77
C VAL A 1 -7.04 -0.15 15.74
N LYS A 2 -5.86 0.31 16.16
CA LYS A 2 -5.72 1.38 17.15
C LYS A 2 -5.68 2.76 16.49
N ARG A 3 -5.06 2.89 15.31
CA ARG A 3 -4.91 4.18 14.63
C ARG A 3 -4.67 3.98 13.13
N VAL A 4 -5.16 4.90 12.32
CA VAL A 4 -4.85 5.04 10.89
C VAL A 4 -4.39 6.48 10.65
N GLU A 5 -3.30 6.66 9.92
CA GLU A 5 -2.77 7.98 9.56
C GLU A 5 -2.27 8.00 8.12
N PHE A 6 -2.50 9.12 7.46
CA PHE A 6 -2.03 9.42 6.11
C PHE A 6 -0.94 10.49 6.23
N ILE A 7 0.30 10.15 5.86
CA ILE A 7 1.44 11.06 5.94
C ILE A 7 1.49 11.93 4.68
N SER A 8 1.32 11.30 3.53
CA SER A 8 1.30 11.95 2.22
C SER A 8 0.35 11.18 1.29
N ASP A 9 0.28 11.58 0.03
CA ASP A 9 -0.53 10.86 -0.97
C ASP A 9 0.06 9.48 -1.32
N THR A 10 1.32 9.25 -0.96
CA THR A 10 2.06 8.02 -1.26
C THR A 10 2.37 7.18 -0.03
N ILE A 11 2.18 7.69 1.19
CA ILE A 11 2.53 6.98 2.43
C ILE A 11 1.39 7.08 3.45
N ALA A 12 0.95 5.92 3.92
CA ALA A 12 -0.01 5.79 5.01
C ALA A 12 0.41 4.66 5.96
N TYR A 13 -0.07 4.67 7.20
CA TYR A 13 0.12 3.55 8.10
C TYR A 13 -1.10 3.28 8.97
N ILE A 14 -1.18 2.05 9.45
CA ILE A 14 -2.12 1.60 10.45
C ILE A 14 -1.36 0.97 11.62
N ILE A 15 -1.81 1.27 12.84
CA ILE A 15 -1.33 0.63 14.05
C ILE A 15 -2.37 -0.39 14.46
N LEU A 16 -2.00 -1.67 14.47
CA LEU A 16 -2.87 -2.77 14.88
C LEU A 16 -2.70 -3.06 16.37
N LYS A 17 -3.81 -3.33 17.06
CA LYS A 17 -3.79 -3.80 18.45
C LYS A 17 -3.83 -5.32 18.39
N GLY A 18 -2.67 -5.95 18.60
CA GLY A 18 -2.50 -7.39 18.71
C GLY A 18 -1.45 -7.67 19.78
N HIS A 19 -1.17 -8.95 20.06
CA HIS A 19 -0.20 -9.34 21.10
C HIS A 19 1.20 -8.71 20.91
N TRP A 20 1.55 -8.32 19.67
CA TRP A 20 2.84 -7.72 19.30
C TRP A 20 2.76 -6.27 18.79
N CYS A 21 1.58 -5.61 18.86
CA CYS A 21 1.33 -4.25 18.35
C CYS A 21 2.02 -3.97 17.00
N ASP A 22 1.48 -4.52 15.92
CA ASP A 22 2.12 -4.40 14.60
C ASP A 22 1.82 -3.06 13.93
N ILE A 23 2.83 -2.45 13.34
CA ILE A 23 2.73 -1.23 12.55
C ILE A 23 2.83 -1.62 11.09
N VAL A 24 1.76 -1.36 10.34
CA VAL A 24 1.69 -1.66 8.92
C VAL A 24 1.75 -0.36 8.14
N MET A 25 2.79 -0.18 7.34
CA MET A 25 3.02 0.99 6.49
C MET A 25 2.73 0.60 5.05
N ASN A 26 1.81 1.32 4.40
CA ASN A 26 1.52 1.18 2.99
C ASN A 26 2.19 2.32 2.21
N VAL A 27 2.92 1.97 1.16
CA VAL A 27 3.65 2.94 0.34
C VAL A 27 3.36 2.80 -1.16
N HIS A 28 3.43 3.91 -1.86
CA HIS A 28 3.41 3.97 -3.31
C HIS A 28 4.61 4.81 -3.78
N ALA A 29 5.72 4.14 -4.10
CA ALA A 29 6.94 4.84 -4.49
C ALA A 29 6.78 5.53 -5.85
N PRO A 30 7.54 6.61 -6.12
CA PRO A 30 7.57 7.23 -7.44
C PRO A 30 7.95 6.25 -8.56
N THR A 31 7.38 6.44 -9.75
CA THR A 31 7.74 5.61 -10.91
C THR A 31 9.20 5.80 -11.32
N GLU A 32 9.76 4.81 -12.00
CA GLU A 32 11.19 4.79 -12.36
C GLU A 32 11.63 6.03 -13.15
N ASN A 33 10.73 6.63 -13.95
CA ASN A 33 11.00 7.77 -14.81
C ASN A 33 10.96 9.13 -14.07
N LYS A 34 10.67 9.16 -12.77
CA LYS A 34 10.69 10.39 -11.98
C LYS A 34 12.14 10.82 -11.71
N SER A 35 12.36 12.12 -11.49
CA SER A 35 13.69 12.65 -11.17
C SER A 35 14.21 12.10 -9.85
N ASN A 36 15.52 12.06 -9.70
CA ASN A 36 16.16 11.59 -8.47
C ASN A 36 15.70 12.41 -7.25
N ASP A 37 15.56 13.73 -7.37
CA ASP A 37 15.07 14.58 -6.28
C ASP A 37 13.70 14.14 -5.73
N ILE A 38 12.78 13.69 -6.61
CA ILE A 38 11.47 13.19 -6.19
C ILE A 38 11.59 11.85 -5.49
N LYS A 39 12.46 10.96 -5.99
CA LYS A 39 12.72 9.66 -5.38
C LYS A 39 13.41 9.81 -4.02
N ASP A 40 14.42 10.66 -3.94
CA ASP A 40 15.20 10.93 -2.72
C ASP A 40 14.29 11.49 -1.64
N ARG A 41 13.49 12.51 -1.94
CA ARG A 41 12.50 13.07 -1.01
C ARG A 41 11.50 12.03 -0.50
N PHE A 42 11.05 11.10 -1.36
CA PHE A 42 10.16 10.02 -0.93
C PHE A 42 10.84 9.07 0.06
N TYR A 43 12.09 8.67 -0.19
CA TYR A 43 12.83 7.78 0.72
C TYR A 43 13.21 8.48 2.03
N GLU A 44 13.50 9.78 2.02
CA GLU A 44 13.69 10.59 3.22
C GLU A 44 12.42 10.63 4.09
N GLU A 45 11.25 10.89 3.49
CA GLU A 45 9.96 10.88 4.21
C GLU A 45 9.64 9.50 4.80
N LEU A 46 9.90 8.44 4.03
CA LEU A 46 9.73 7.07 4.48
C LEU A 46 10.68 6.71 5.64
N GLU A 47 11.93 7.15 5.57
CA GLU A 47 12.93 6.95 6.62
C GLU A 47 12.53 7.65 7.92
N HIS A 48 12.12 8.92 7.84
CA HIS A 48 11.60 9.64 8.99
C HIS A 48 10.38 8.97 9.61
N LEU A 49 9.44 8.47 8.79
CA LEU A 49 8.28 7.73 9.29
C LEU A 49 8.69 6.42 9.99
N PHE A 50 9.63 5.68 9.40
CA PHE A 50 10.06 4.41 9.95
C PHE A 50 10.75 4.58 11.32
N ASP A 51 11.56 5.63 11.44
CA ASP A 51 12.33 5.96 12.65
C ASP A 51 11.49 6.60 13.75
N LYS A 52 10.32 7.20 13.40
CA LYS A 52 9.33 7.68 14.38
C LYS A 52 8.85 6.57 15.32
N PHE A 53 8.85 5.33 14.87
CA PHE A 53 8.32 4.20 15.63
C PHE A 53 9.42 3.44 16.39
N PRO A 54 9.14 2.97 17.62
CA PRO A 54 10.11 2.19 18.39
C PRO A 54 10.50 0.90 17.67
N LYS A 55 11.65 0.34 18.03
CA LYS A 55 12.22 -0.86 17.38
C LYS A 55 11.44 -2.14 17.67
N TYR A 56 10.75 -2.20 18.81
CA TYR A 56 10.12 -3.41 19.34
C TYR A 56 8.81 -3.86 18.67
N PRO A 57 7.85 -3.00 18.30
CA PRO A 57 6.71 -3.44 17.50
C PRO A 57 7.17 -3.98 16.14
N MET A 58 6.54 -5.04 15.65
CA MET A 58 6.80 -5.53 14.30
C MET A 58 6.39 -4.46 13.30
N LYS A 59 7.29 -4.09 12.39
CA LYS A 59 7.03 -3.12 11.32
C LYS A 59 6.91 -3.89 10.02
N ILE A 60 5.76 -3.79 9.37
CA ILE A 60 5.51 -4.39 8.07
C ILE A 60 5.37 -3.27 7.06
N LEU A 61 6.23 -3.28 6.05
CA LEU A 61 6.19 -2.33 4.95
C LEU A 61 5.64 -3.04 3.71
N LEU A 62 4.54 -2.54 3.18
CA LEU A 62 3.82 -3.06 2.02
C LEU A 62 3.53 -1.96 1.02
N GLY A 63 3.15 -2.36 -0.19
CA GLY A 63 2.66 -1.47 -1.22
C GLY A 63 3.41 -1.68 -2.53
N ASP A 64 3.36 -0.67 -3.38
CA ASP A 64 4.00 -0.71 -4.69
C ASP A 64 5.21 0.20 -4.71
N PHE A 65 6.39 -0.41 -4.82
CA PHE A 65 7.66 0.31 -4.88
C PHE A 65 8.08 0.71 -6.30
N ASN A 66 7.29 0.38 -7.33
CA ASN A 66 7.68 0.59 -8.72
C ASN A 66 9.11 0.08 -9.02
N ALA A 67 9.48 -1.01 -8.35
CA ALA A 67 10.82 -1.54 -8.29
C ALA A 67 10.91 -2.85 -9.07
N LYS A 68 11.95 -2.97 -9.89
CA LYS A 68 12.37 -4.23 -10.48
C LYS A 68 13.58 -4.69 -9.71
N VAL A 69 13.44 -5.79 -8.99
CA VAL A 69 14.55 -6.36 -8.23
C VAL A 69 15.10 -7.59 -8.96
N GLY A 70 16.39 -7.52 -9.25
CA GLY A 70 17.17 -8.49 -10.00
C GLY A 70 17.77 -9.61 -9.15
N ARG A 71 18.47 -10.52 -9.83
CA ARG A 71 19.07 -11.75 -9.27
C ARG A 71 20.49 -11.57 -8.76
N GLU A 72 20.96 -10.33 -8.59
CA GLU A 72 22.33 -10.08 -8.14
C GLU A 72 22.62 -10.81 -6.83
N ASP A 73 23.79 -11.46 -6.77
CA ASP A 73 24.17 -12.33 -5.66
C ASP A 73 24.25 -11.58 -4.34
N ILE A 74 24.66 -10.30 -4.40
CA ILE A 74 24.72 -9.39 -3.25
C ILE A 74 23.36 -9.19 -2.56
N PHE A 75 22.24 -9.41 -3.27
CA PHE A 75 20.88 -9.20 -2.74
C PHE A 75 20.18 -10.51 -2.34
N LYS A 76 20.82 -11.66 -2.58
CA LYS A 76 20.26 -12.97 -2.28
C LYS A 76 19.86 -13.19 -0.80
N PRO A 77 20.63 -12.71 0.20
CA PRO A 77 20.26 -12.88 1.60
C PRO A 77 18.92 -12.22 1.99
N MET A 78 18.57 -11.10 1.36
CA MET A 78 17.38 -10.31 1.72
C MET A 78 16.09 -10.76 1.01
N ILE A 79 16.21 -11.30 -0.20
CA ILE A 79 15.09 -11.47 -1.14
C ILE A 79 14.76 -12.95 -1.38
N GLY A 80 15.75 -13.83 -1.21
CA GLY A 80 15.62 -15.24 -1.54
C GLY A 80 15.63 -15.51 -3.05
N ASN A 81 15.00 -16.63 -3.45
CA ASN A 81 14.99 -17.13 -4.83
C ASN A 81 13.81 -16.61 -5.68
N GLU A 82 12.91 -15.81 -5.10
CA GLU A 82 11.70 -15.30 -5.75
C GLU A 82 11.98 -14.02 -6.53
N ARG A 83 12.51 -14.14 -7.76
CA ARG A 83 12.89 -12.97 -8.57
C ARG A 83 12.60 -13.13 -10.07
N LEU A 84 12.03 -12.08 -10.67
CA LEU A 84 11.59 -12.06 -12.06
C LEU A 84 12.63 -11.48 -13.04
N HIS A 85 13.54 -10.63 -12.57
CA HIS A 85 14.49 -9.90 -13.41
C HIS A 85 15.94 -10.34 -13.15
N GLU A 86 16.83 -10.14 -14.13
CA GLU A 86 18.27 -10.40 -13.97
C GLU A 86 18.97 -9.25 -13.22
N ILE A 87 18.64 -8.01 -13.58
CA ILE A 87 19.26 -6.79 -13.06
C ILE A 87 18.20 -5.92 -12.38
N SER A 88 18.54 -5.36 -11.23
CA SER A 88 17.74 -4.41 -10.48
C SER A 88 17.74 -3.03 -11.16
N ASN A 89 16.59 -2.36 -11.22
CA ASN A 89 16.53 -0.97 -11.63
C ASN A 89 16.87 -0.02 -10.47
N ASP A 90 16.90 1.29 -10.70
CA ASP A 90 17.27 2.28 -9.67
C ASP A 90 16.32 2.18 -8.46
N ASN A 91 15.01 2.12 -8.70
CA ASN A 91 14.04 1.88 -7.63
C ASN A 91 14.29 0.57 -6.88
N GLY A 92 14.68 -0.50 -7.57
CA GLY A 92 15.03 -1.80 -6.97
C GLY A 92 16.22 -1.68 -6.02
N VAL A 93 17.29 -1.03 -6.45
CA VAL A 93 18.48 -0.80 -5.61
C VAL A 93 18.13 0.05 -4.39
N ARG A 94 17.32 1.11 -4.56
CA ARG A 94 16.88 1.99 -3.47
C ARG A 94 16.08 1.24 -2.40
N VAL A 95 15.13 0.40 -2.80
CA VAL A 95 14.38 -0.45 -1.85
C VAL A 95 15.35 -1.33 -1.07
N ILE A 96 16.26 -2.01 -1.75
CA ILE A 96 17.20 -2.95 -1.11
C ILE A 96 18.10 -2.21 -0.12
N ASN A 97 18.62 -1.05 -0.49
CA ASN A 97 19.44 -0.22 0.40
C ASN A 97 18.63 0.20 1.63
N PHE A 98 17.38 0.64 1.46
CA PHE A 98 16.50 1.00 2.56
C PHE A 98 16.21 -0.18 3.50
N VAL A 99 15.83 -1.35 2.97
CA VAL A 99 15.51 -2.50 3.82
C VAL A 99 16.75 -3.02 4.54
N THR A 100 17.93 -2.92 3.91
CA THR A 100 19.21 -3.29 4.50
C THR A 100 19.60 -2.31 5.62
N SER A 101 19.48 -1.00 5.40
CA SER A 101 19.81 0.00 6.42
C SER A 101 18.90 -0.06 7.64
N LYS A 102 17.63 -0.47 7.45
CA LYS A 102 16.63 -0.60 8.52
C LYS A 102 16.58 -2.00 9.16
N ASN A 103 17.51 -2.90 8.82
CA ASN A 103 17.60 -4.26 9.35
C ASN A 103 16.30 -5.08 9.19
N PHE A 104 15.64 -4.98 8.04
CA PHE A 104 14.52 -5.86 7.74
C PHE A 104 15.01 -7.31 7.61
N THR A 105 14.23 -8.25 8.16
CA THR A 105 14.57 -9.67 8.10
C THR A 105 14.41 -10.25 6.70
N LYS A 106 13.44 -9.76 5.92
CA LYS A 106 13.13 -10.28 4.58
C LYS A 106 12.38 -9.25 3.74
N LEU A 107 12.68 -9.21 2.45
CA LEU A 107 11.90 -8.54 1.42
C LEU A 107 11.18 -9.61 0.58
N ALA A 108 9.85 -9.52 0.47
CA ALA A 108 9.06 -10.37 -0.41
C ALA A 108 8.64 -9.59 -1.66
N VAL A 109 8.83 -10.19 -2.84
CA VAL A 109 8.46 -9.57 -4.12
C VAL A 109 7.33 -10.38 -4.74
N SER A 110 6.15 -9.77 -4.85
CA SER A 110 4.99 -10.45 -5.44
C SER A 110 5.20 -10.68 -6.94
N ARG A 111 4.90 -11.90 -7.40
CA ARG A 111 4.79 -12.19 -8.83
C ARG A 111 3.45 -11.63 -9.31
N GLN A 112 3.40 -11.00 -10.48
CA GLN A 112 2.11 -10.70 -11.12
C GLN A 112 1.36 -12.01 -11.35
N THR A 113 0.50 -12.39 -10.42
CA THR A 113 -0.41 -13.51 -10.59
C THR A 113 -1.56 -13.04 -11.47
N THR A 114 -1.78 -13.72 -12.59
CA THR A 114 -2.86 -13.46 -13.56
C THR A 114 -4.27 -13.71 -13.01
N HIS A 115 -4.41 -14.09 -11.74
CA HIS A 115 -5.69 -14.15 -11.06
C HIS A 115 -6.21 -12.74 -10.82
N ARG A 116 -7.11 -12.31 -11.71
CA ARG A 116 -8.00 -11.17 -11.49
C ARG A 116 -8.92 -11.52 -10.33
N PHE A 117 -8.53 -11.14 -9.12
CA PHE A 117 -9.52 -11.00 -8.05
C PHE A 117 -10.51 -9.93 -8.49
N HIS A 118 -11.80 -10.19 -8.31
CA HIS A 118 -12.83 -9.20 -8.60
C HIS A 118 -12.76 -8.11 -7.52
N THR A 119 -11.94 -7.09 -7.77
CA THR A 119 -11.78 -5.98 -6.82
C THR A 119 -12.83 -4.92 -7.11
N GLU A 120 -13.60 -4.57 -6.08
CA GLU A 120 -14.43 -3.37 -6.11
C GLU A 120 -13.53 -2.15 -6.32
N ARG A 121 -13.84 -1.31 -7.31
CA ARG A 121 -13.06 -0.09 -7.58
C ARG A 121 -13.77 1.09 -6.95
N PHE A 122 -13.07 1.82 -6.07
CA PHE A 122 -13.57 3.06 -5.49
C PHE A 122 -13.22 4.28 -6.35
N ASN A 123 -13.95 5.38 -6.19
CA ASN A 123 -13.69 6.59 -6.95
C ASN A 123 -12.42 7.30 -6.46
N LEU A 124 -11.30 6.99 -7.12
CA LEU A 124 -10.00 7.60 -6.83
C LEU A 124 -9.91 9.09 -7.18
N LYS A 125 -10.91 9.70 -7.83
CA LYS A 125 -10.92 11.16 -7.99
C LYS A 125 -11.32 11.84 -6.68
N LYS A 126 -12.34 11.30 -6.02
CA LYS A 126 -12.82 11.80 -4.73
C LYS A 126 -11.76 11.70 -3.63
N ILE A 127 -10.92 10.66 -3.64
CA ILE A 127 -9.84 10.55 -2.65
C ILE A 127 -8.74 11.61 -2.82
N ASN A 128 -8.60 12.17 -4.03
CA ASN A 128 -7.66 13.26 -4.31
C ASN A 128 -8.27 14.64 -4.04
N GLU A 129 -9.58 14.72 -3.79
CA GLU A 129 -10.25 15.92 -3.33
C GLU A 129 -10.08 16.02 -1.80
N VAL A 130 -9.79 17.22 -1.29
CA VAL A 130 -9.53 17.45 0.15
C VAL A 130 -10.70 16.93 0.99
N GLU A 131 -11.93 17.24 0.60
CA GLU A 131 -13.14 16.81 1.29
C GLU A 131 -13.29 15.28 1.30
N GLY A 132 -13.09 14.61 0.17
CA GLY A 132 -13.20 13.15 0.11
C GLY A 132 -12.11 12.43 0.91
N LYS A 133 -10.90 13.00 0.96
CA LYS A 133 -9.80 12.51 1.82
C LYS A 133 -10.16 12.65 3.30
N GLU A 134 -10.65 13.81 3.72
CA GLU A 134 -11.05 14.08 5.10
C GLU A 134 -12.23 13.19 5.54
N GLN A 135 -13.27 13.07 4.71
CA GLN A 135 -14.42 12.20 4.98
C GLN A 135 -13.99 10.75 5.18
N TYR A 136 -13.13 10.23 4.29
CA TYR A 136 -12.61 8.87 4.43
C TYR A 136 -11.78 8.70 5.72
N CYS A 137 -10.92 9.67 6.05
CA CYS A 137 -10.10 9.65 7.26
C CYS A 137 -10.95 9.63 8.54
N VAL A 138 -12.01 10.45 8.59
CA VAL A 138 -12.91 10.52 9.74
C VAL A 138 -13.70 9.21 9.88
N GLU A 139 -14.29 8.72 8.79
CA GLU A 139 -15.11 7.52 8.82
C GLU A 139 -14.32 6.27 9.25
N ILE A 140 -13.11 6.08 8.69
CA ILE A 140 -12.28 4.93 9.06
C ILE A 140 -11.80 5.01 10.51
N SER A 141 -11.50 6.22 11.00
CA SER A 141 -11.07 6.44 12.38
C SER A 141 -12.21 6.17 13.36
N ASN A 142 -13.41 6.67 13.08
CA ASN A 142 -14.59 6.46 13.91
C ASN A 142 -14.95 4.97 14.02
N ARG A 143 -14.91 4.23 12.91
CA ARG A 143 -15.16 2.79 12.92
C ARG A 143 -14.16 2.03 13.78
N PHE A 144 -12.88 2.33 13.64
CA PHE A 144 -11.86 1.65 14.42
C PHE A 144 -11.90 2.02 15.91
N ALA A 145 -12.25 3.26 16.25
CA ALA A 145 -12.49 3.66 17.63
C ALA A 145 -13.69 2.91 18.25
N ALA A 146 -14.80 2.77 17.52
CA ALA A 146 -15.97 2.03 17.99
C ALA A 146 -15.67 0.54 18.27
N MET A 147 -14.69 -0.03 17.57
CA MET A 147 -14.25 -1.41 17.75
C MET A 147 -13.32 -1.63 18.95
N GLU A 148 -12.74 -0.60 19.57
CA GLU A 148 -11.82 -0.76 20.70
C GLU A 148 -12.49 -1.36 21.96
N ASN A 149 -13.82 -1.45 21.97
CA ASN A 149 -14.63 -1.95 23.08
C ASN A 149 -15.04 -3.43 22.99
N LEU A 150 -14.69 -4.16 21.93
CA LEU A 150 -14.99 -5.58 21.78
C LEU A 150 -13.73 -6.44 21.99
N GLU A 151 -13.42 -6.78 23.24
CA GLU A 151 -12.44 -7.82 23.57
C GLU A 151 -13.13 -9.20 23.53
N THR A 152 -12.82 -10.01 22.53
CA THR A 152 -12.98 -11.47 22.59
C THR A 152 -11.84 -12.12 21.83
N GLU A 153 -11.37 -13.30 22.27
CA GLU A 153 -10.30 -14.09 21.65
C GLU A 153 -10.40 -14.09 20.12
N VAL A 154 -9.45 -13.42 19.47
CA VAL A 154 -9.55 -13.14 18.03
C VAL A 154 -8.78 -14.19 17.25
N ASP A 155 -9.50 -15.02 16.51
CA ASP A 155 -8.97 -15.70 15.33
C ASP A 155 -8.35 -14.65 14.39
N VAL A 156 -7.05 -14.79 14.10
CA VAL A 156 -6.28 -13.85 13.26
C VAL A 156 -6.94 -13.64 11.90
N ASN A 157 -7.53 -14.67 11.30
CA ASN A 157 -8.23 -14.54 10.03
C ASN A 157 -9.49 -13.68 10.18
N LYS A 158 -10.26 -13.91 11.25
CA LYS A 158 -11.45 -13.10 11.57
C LYS A 158 -11.08 -11.65 11.87
N ALA A 159 -9.96 -11.42 12.56
CA ALA A 159 -9.40 -10.08 12.79
C ALA A 159 -9.14 -9.36 11.46
N TRP A 160 -8.42 -10.03 10.56
CA TRP A 160 -8.07 -9.50 9.25
C TRP A 160 -9.27 -9.25 8.36
N GLU A 161 -10.27 -10.14 8.34
CA GLU A 161 -11.52 -9.90 7.62
C GLU A 161 -12.25 -8.68 8.19
N THR A 162 -12.28 -8.53 9.51
CA THR A 162 -12.92 -7.37 10.14
C THR A 162 -12.20 -6.07 9.75
N VAL A 163 -10.87 -6.05 9.77
CA VAL A 163 -10.08 -4.89 9.31
C VAL A 163 -10.39 -4.57 7.85
N ARG A 164 -10.42 -5.59 6.98
CA ARG A 164 -10.71 -5.45 5.55
C ARG A 164 -12.10 -4.85 5.32
N GLU A 165 -13.12 -5.38 5.97
CA GLU A 165 -14.50 -4.92 5.77
C GLU A 165 -14.72 -3.49 6.29
N ASN A 166 -14.08 -3.09 7.40
CA ASN A 166 -14.14 -1.70 7.86
C ASN A 166 -13.49 -0.73 6.87
N ILE A 167 -12.36 -1.10 6.27
CA ILE A 167 -11.71 -0.31 5.21
C ILE A 167 -12.64 -0.17 4.01
N LYS A 168 -13.23 -1.29 3.54
CA LYS A 168 -14.16 -1.28 2.40
C LYS A 168 -15.41 -0.45 2.67
N MET A 169 -16.04 -0.62 3.83
CA MET A 169 -17.24 0.13 4.21
C MET A 169 -16.96 1.63 4.28
N SER A 170 -15.82 2.02 4.86
CA SER A 170 -15.41 3.43 4.93
C SER A 170 -15.19 4.01 3.54
N ALA A 171 -14.51 3.27 2.66
CA ALA A 171 -14.30 3.70 1.29
C ALA A 171 -15.62 3.78 0.52
N LYS A 172 -16.55 2.86 0.75
CA LYS A 172 -17.86 2.84 0.10
C LYS A 172 -18.70 4.07 0.45
N GLU A 173 -18.73 4.45 1.71
CA GLU A 173 -19.56 5.56 2.18
C GLU A 173 -18.99 6.93 1.86
N SER A 174 -17.67 7.09 1.97
CA SER A 174 -17.00 8.37 1.69
C SER A 174 -16.68 8.56 0.20
N LEU A 175 -16.12 7.54 -0.46
CA LEU A 175 -15.62 7.66 -1.83
C LEU A 175 -16.61 7.17 -2.88
N CYS A 176 -17.58 6.31 -2.51
CA CYS A 176 -18.46 5.58 -3.43
C CYS A 176 -17.68 4.71 -4.44
N TYR A 177 -18.40 3.85 -5.17
CA TYR A 177 -17.81 3.04 -6.23
C TYR A 177 -17.48 3.88 -7.48
N TYR A 178 -16.50 3.41 -8.25
CA TYR A 178 -16.17 3.94 -9.56
C TYR A 178 -17.31 3.64 -10.53
N GLU A 179 -17.88 4.68 -11.12
CA GLU A 179 -18.81 4.53 -12.26
C GLU A 179 -18.00 4.37 -13.56
N PRO A 180 -18.14 3.24 -14.29
CA PRO A 180 -17.54 3.11 -15.61
C PRO A 180 -18.06 4.20 -16.55
N LYS A 181 -17.16 4.84 -17.30
CA LYS A 181 -17.59 5.70 -18.40
C LYS A 181 -18.44 4.87 -19.36
N LYS A 182 -19.68 5.28 -19.60
CA LYS A 182 -20.53 4.68 -20.64
C LYS A 182 -19.78 4.73 -21.97
N HIS A 183 -19.84 3.62 -22.72
CA HIS A 183 -19.27 3.50 -24.05
C HIS A 183 -19.69 4.69 -24.91
N LYS A 184 -18.75 5.33 -25.60
CA LYS A 184 -19.08 6.42 -26.52
C LYS A 184 -19.42 5.79 -27.88
N PRO A 185 -20.64 5.96 -28.41
CA PRO A 185 -21.08 5.30 -29.65
C PRO A 185 -20.20 5.60 -30.87
N TRP A 186 -19.54 6.76 -30.91
CA TRP A 186 -18.73 7.19 -32.05
C TRP A 186 -17.42 6.42 -32.23
N PHE A 187 -17.02 5.56 -31.27
CA PHE A 187 -15.75 4.83 -31.35
C PHE A 187 -15.81 3.63 -32.32
N ASP A 188 -17.01 3.23 -32.77
CA ASP A 188 -17.21 2.05 -33.63
C ASP A 188 -17.33 2.39 -35.14
N GLU A 189 -17.46 3.66 -35.53
CA GLU A 189 -17.73 4.03 -36.94
C GLU A 189 -16.48 4.05 -37.85
N GLY A 190 -15.27 3.89 -37.28
CA GLY A 190 -14.01 4.00 -38.03
C GLY A 190 -13.29 2.69 -38.37
N CYS A 191 -13.80 1.52 -37.93
CA CYS A 191 -13.07 0.25 -38.02
C CYS A 191 -13.82 -0.86 -38.78
N SER A 192 -14.58 -0.50 -39.83
CA SER A 192 -15.25 -1.48 -40.71
C SER A 192 -14.91 -1.33 -42.19
N ASN A 193 -13.92 -0.50 -42.57
CA ASN A 193 -13.49 -0.37 -43.96
C ASN A 193 -11.96 -0.40 -44.07
N TYR A 194 -11.34 -1.57 -43.90
CA TYR A 194 -10.12 -2.01 -44.60
C TYR A 194 -10.06 -3.54 -44.61
#